data_AF-A0A4S4ZML3-F1
#
_entry.id   AF-A0A4S4ZML3-F1
#
_cell.length_a   1.000
_cell.length_b   1.000
_cell.length_c   1.000
_cell.angle_alpha   90.00
_cell.angle_beta   90.00
_cell.angle_gamma   90.00
#
_symmetry.space_group_name_H-M   'P 1'
#
loop_
_entity.id
_entity.type
_entity.pdbx_description
1 polymer ?
#
loop_
_entity_poly.entity_id
_entity_poly.type
_entity_poly.pdbx_seq_one_letter_code
_entity_poly.pdbx_strand_id
1 'polypeptide(L)'
;MTPLISHRRLRRTARHAVATVAAITTLILAPGVAHADSWTHTDPARDVVAFDDEGAETPAPEVERGDIRRVRITHSSTRVRIRYTMRETFGANHGLVHAIRTPRNQFWLVRFRADGLRHNGLFLDQGEKEIRCRGIDWSIDRARATVIVSVPRSCLGRPRWVRAGVGVQSVGADAAHVDDGLRVGTGSALRLSPRLYRA
;
A
#
# COMPACT_ATOMS: atom_id res chain seq x y z
N MET A 1 -28.57 -87.17 48.03
CA MET A 1 -28.99 -86.96 49.44
C MET A 1 -28.00 -86.00 50.10
N THR A 2 -28.48 -85.23 51.08
CA THR A 2 -27.80 -84.19 51.92
C THR A 2 -28.01 -82.72 51.45
N PRO A 3 -28.40 -81.78 52.35
CA PRO A 3 -29.27 -80.65 51.99
C PRO A 3 -28.67 -79.23 52.15
N LEU A 4 -29.47 -78.26 51.68
CA LEU A 4 -29.74 -76.86 52.09
C LEU A 4 -28.90 -76.23 53.24
N ILE A 5 -28.52 -74.95 53.08
CA ILE A 5 -29.20 -73.78 53.68
C ILE A 5 -28.51 -72.45 53.28
N SER A 6 -29.37 -71.45 53.07
CA SER A 6 -29.18 -70.04 52.74
C SER A 6 -28.40 -69.21 53.79
N HIS A 7 -27.75 -68.11 53.38
CA HIS A 7 -28.12 -66.75 53.84
C HIS A 7 -27.36 -65.60 53.13
N ARG A 8 -28.16 -64.76 52.46
CA ARG A 8 -28.20 -63.26 52.49
C ARG A 8 -26.97 -62.41 52.12
N ARG A 9 -27.09 -61.84 50.91
CA ARG A 9 -27.15 -60.39 50.53
C ARG A 9 -26.18 -59.39 51.18
N LEU A 10 -25.42 -58.69 50.31
CA LEU A 10 -25.27 -57.23 50.26
C LEU A 10 -24.88 -56.86 48.81
N ARG A 11 -25.77 -56.33 47.96
CA ARG A 11 -26.28 -54.94 47.82
C ARG A 11 -25.26 -53.95 47.22
N ARG A 12 -25.70 -53.38 46.09
CA ARG A 12 -25.45 -52.04 45.47
C ARG A 12 -24.60 -52.08 44.20
N THR A 13 -25.21 -52.22 43.02
CA THR A 13 -25.76 -51.15 42.16
C THR A 13 -24.76 -50.06 41.80
N ALA A 14 -24.27 -50.10 40.56
CA ALA A 14 -24.15 -48.90 39.72
C ALA A 14 -24.30 -49.33 38.24
N ARG A 15 -25.54 -49.26 37.76
CA ARG A 15 -25.82 -49.01 36.35
C ARG A 15 -25.17 -47.66 36.02
N HIS A 16 -24.51 -47.54 34.88
CA HIS A 16 -24.75 -46.50 33.87
C HIS A 16 -23.74 -46.68 32.73
N ALA A 17 -24.18 -47.43 31.71
CA ALA A 17 -23.75 -47.18 30.35
C ALA A 17 -24.46 -45.91 29.88
N VAL A 18 -23.72 -44.84 29.60
CA VAL A 18 -24.16 -43.74 28.73
C VAL A 18 -22.95 -43.30 27.91
N ALA A 19 -23.11 -43.39 26.60
CA ALA A 19 -22.16 -43.01 25.57
C ALA A 19 -22.03 -41.48 25.46
N THR A 20 -20.81 -40.99 25.19
CA THR A 20 -20.63 -39.67 24.61
C THR A 20 -19.48 -39.71 23.60
N VAL A 21 -19.81 -40.07 22.36
CA VAL A 21 -19.01 -39.71 21.18
C VAL A 21 -19.33 -38.25 20.88
N ALA A 22 -18.49 -37.32 21.35
CA ALA A 22 -18.60 -35.90 20.99
C ALA A 22 -17.55 -35.59 19.92
N ALA A 23 -18.04 -35.42 18.69
CA ALA A 23 -17.27 -35.07 17.51
C ALA A 23 -16.53 -33.73 17.71
N ILE A 24 -15.19 -33.77 17.71
CA ILE A 24 -14.33 -32.59 17.57
C ILE A 24 -14.22 -32.29 16.07
N THR A 25 -15.27 -31.71 15.49
CA THR A 25 -15.26 -31.21 14.11
C THR A 25 -15.70 -29.75 14.09
N THR A 26 -15.06 -28.92 14.91
CA THR A 26 -15.18 -27.47 14.76
C THR A 26 -14.27 -27.03 13.62
N LEU A 27 -14.77 -27.19 12.39
CA LEU A 27 -14.17 -26.55 11.23
C LEU A 27 -14.19 -25.04 11.50
N ILE A 28 -13.01 -24.46 11.67
CA ILE A 28 -12.82 -23.03 11.89
C ILE A 28 -13.27 -22.31 10.62
N LEU A 29 -14.56 -21.95 10.56
CA LEU A 29 -15.10 -20.94 9.64
C LEU A 29 -14.62 -19.58 10.16
N ALA A 30 -13.32 -19.31 10.08
CA ALA A 30 -12.83 -17.96 10.27
C ALA A 30 -13.43 -17.11 9.13
N PRO A 31 -14.20 -16.05 9.42
CA PRO A 31 -14.56 -15.09 8.38
C PRO A 31 -13.26 -14.64 7.74
N GLY A 32 -13.11 -14.89 6.44
CA GLY A 32 -11.93 -14.48 5.68
C GLY A 32 -11.74 -12.99 5.90
N VAL A 33 -10.76 -12.63 6.73
CA VAL A 33 -10.40 -11.24 6.95
C VAL A 33 -10.02 -10.72 5.56
N ALA A 34 -10.71 -9.68 5.09
CA ALA A 34 -10.38 -9.00 3.85
C ALA A 34 -8.98 -8.34 4.02
N HIS A 35 -7.93 -9.13 3.88
CA HIS A 35 -6.54 -8.76 4.12
C HIS A 35 -5.99 -7.94 2.97
N ALA A 36 -6.21 -6.61 2.99
CA ALA A 36 -5.73 -5.71 1.94
C ALA A 36 -4.32 -6.08 1.49
N ASP A 37 -4.15 -6.41 0.21
CA ASP A 37 -2.83 -6.79 -0.30
C ASP A 37 -1.92 -5.58 -0.19
N SER A 38 -0.71 -5.81 0.34
CA SER A 38 0.23 -4.75 0.59
C SER A 38 1.63 -5.16 0.19
N TRP A 39 2.32 -4.25 -0.47
CA TRP A 39 3.70 -4.43 -0.87
C TRP A 39 4.52 -3.27 -0.33
N THR A 40 5.73 -3.59 0.12
CA THR A 40 6.67 -2.61 0.66
C THR A 40 7.99 -2.74 -0.08
N HIS A 41 8.59 -1.60 -0.39
CA HIS A 41 9.91 -1.47 -0.96
C HIS A 41 10.76 -0.59 -0.06
N THR A 42 12.03 -0.94 0.06
CA THR A 42 13.05 -0.07 0.64
C THR A 42 13.89 0.40 -0.52
N ASP A 43 13.83 1.69 -0.76
CA ASP A 43 14.60 2.34 -1.80
C ASP A 43 16.05 2.50 -1.33
N PRO A 44 17.06 2.43 -2.21
CA PRO A 44 18.41 2.86 -1.87
C PRO A 44 18.46 4.35 -1.52
N ALA A 45 19.52 4.79 -0.85
CA ALA A 45 19.66 6.21 -0.49
C ALA A 45 20.60 6.82 -1.51
N ARG A 46 20.55 8.14 -1.65
CA ARG A 46 21.55 8.90 -2.43
C ARG A 46 21.53 8.53 -3.92
N ASP A 47 20.34 8.25 -4.44
CA ASP A 47 20.05 7.95 -5.84
C ASP A 47 19.14 8.99 -6.50
N VAL A 48 18.93 10.12 -5.83
CA VAL A 48 18.41 11.35 -6.42
C VAL A 48 19.28 11.75 -7.61
N VAL A 49 18.62 12.21 -8.67
CA VAL A 49 19.28 12.80 -9.84
C VAL A 49 18.86 14.26 -9.99
N ALA A 50 19.75 15.08 -10.53
CA ALA A 50 19.47 16.44 -10.96
C ALA A 50 19.26 16.48 -12.47
N PHE A 51 18.32 17.31 -12.89
CA PHE A 51 18.13 17.74 -14.26
C PHE A 51 18.45 19.23 -14.34
N ASP A 52 19.37 19.60 -15.22
CA ASP A 52 19.63 21.00 -15.60
C ASP A 52 18.52 21.53 -16.54
N ASP A 53 18.65 22.79 -16.95
CA ASP A 53 17.67 23.45 -17.83
C ASP A 53 17.62 22.83 -19.23
N GLU A 54 18.72 22.21 -19.68
CA GLU A 54 18.80 21.42 -20.91
C GLU A 54 18.21 20.01 -20.78
N GLY A 55 17.87 19.59 -19.55
CA GLY A 55 17.31 18.28 -19.23
C GLY A 55 18.36 17.16 -19.17
N ALA A 56 19.64 17.49 -19.03
CA ALA A 56 20.69 16.50 -18.80
C ALA A 56 20.59 15.93 -17.38
N GLU A 57 20.54 14.61 -17.30
CA GLU A 57 20.47 13.88 -16.03
C GLU A 57 21.87 13.69 -15.44
N THR A 58 22.07 14.10 -14.19
CA THR A 58 23.30 13.86 -13.43
C THR A 58 22.98 13.31 -12.05
N PRO A 59 23.75 12.34 -11.52
CA PRO A 59 23.57 11.89 -10.13
C PRO A 59 23.78 13.03 -9.13
N ALA A 60 22.92 13.14 -8.12
CA ALA A 60 22.97 14.15 -7.06
C ALA A 60 22.89 13.50 -5.65
N PRO A 61 23.83 12.62 -5.28
CA PRO A 61 23.75 11.78 -4.08
C PRO A 61 23.74 12.55 -2.74
N GLU A 62 24.26 13.77 -2.74
CA GLU A 62 24.27 14.68 -1.59
C GLU A 62 22.90 15.31 -1.30
N VAL A 63 21.97 15.28 -2.26
CA VAL A 63 20.64 15.86 -2.10
C VAL A 63 19.76 14.93 -1.29
N GLU A 64 19.42 15.34 -0.07
CA GLU A 64 18.53 14.56 0.80
C GLU A 64 17.04 14.86 0.56
N ARG A 65 16.77 16.00 -0.07
CA ARG A 65 15.43 16.57 -0.15
C ARG A 65 14.62 15.88 -1.21
N GLY A 66 13.59 15.14 -0.79
CA GLY A 66 12.80 14.32 -1.69
C GLY A 66 13.37 12.94 -1.96
N ASP A 67 14.54 12.59 -1.41
CA ASP A 67 15.15 11.25 -1.46
C ASP A 67 14.26 10.26 -0.69
N ILE A 68 13.55 9.41 -1.42
CA ILE A 68 12.62 8.40 -0.95
C ILE A 68 13.42 7.24 -0.34
N ARG A 69 12.91 6.68 0.76
CA ARG A 69 13.59 5.62 1.52
C ARG A 69 12.75 4.38 1.66
N ARG A 70 11.43 4.55 1.72
CA ARG A 70 10.50 3.44 1.90
C ARG A 70 9.20 3.77 1.24
N VAL A 71 8.69 2.83 0.45
CA VAL A 71 7.39 2.92 -0.19
C VAL A 71 6.53 1.75 0.26
N ARG A 72 5.30 2.02 0.67
CA ARG A 72 4.28 1.01 0.97
C ARG A 72 3.04 1.31 0.17
N ILE A 73 2.61 0.32 -0.62
CA ILE A 73 1.38 0.38 -1.40
C ILE A 73 0.40 -0.63 -0.81
N THR A 74 -0.85 -0.25 -0.64
CA THR A 74 -1.92 -1.11 -0.12
C THR A 74 -3.15 -0.99 -1.01
N HIS A 75 -3.70 -2.13 -1.42
CA HIS A 75 -4.93 -2.21 -2.19
C HIS A 75 -6.02 -2.91 -1.37
N SER A 76 -6.88 -2.10 -0.76
CA SER A 76 -8.01 -2.60 0.05
C SER A 76 -9.28 -2.72 -0.77
N SER A 77 -10.35 -3.22 -0.15
CA SER A 77 -11.69 -3.26 -0.75
C SER A 77 -12.22 -1.91 -1.23
N THR A 78 -11.75 -0.77 -0.68
CA THR A 78 -12.29 0.56 -0.99
C THR A 78 -11.26 1.53 -1.58
N ARG A 79 -9.98 1.36 -1.30
CA ARG A 79 -8.95 2.37 -1.60
C ARG A 79 -7.64 1.75 -2.06
N VAL A 80 -6.92 2.49 -2.89
CA VAL A 80 -5.48 2.32 -3.08
C VAL A 80 -4.79 3.37 -2.21
N ARG A 81 -3.88 2.95 -1.34
CA ARG A 81 -3.09 3.85 -0.48
C ARG A 81 -1.62 3.69 -0.82
N ILE A 82 -0.94 4.79 -1.08
CA ILE A 82 0.50 4.84 -1.28
C ILE A 82 1.06 5.70 -0.15
N ARG A 83 1.95 5.11 0.65
CA ARG A 83 2.68 5.81 1.71
C ARG A 83 4.16 5.73 1.40
N TYR A 84 4.87 6.83 1.57
CA TYR A 84 6.32 6.81 1.47
C TYR A 84 6.96 7.76 2.46
N THR A 85 8.21 7.46 2.81
CA THR A 85 9.07 8.26 3.68
C THR A 85 10.30 8.69 2.92
N MET A 86 10.82 9.87 3.22
CA MET A 86 12.03 10.43 2.62
C MET A 86 13.10 10.71 3.69
N ARG A 87 14.35 11.01 3.29
CA ARG A 87 15.40 11.52 4.21
C ARG A 87 15.04 12.91 4.71
N GLU A 88 14.78 13.82 3.77
CA GLU A 88 14.29 15.16 4.04
C GLU A 88 13.05 15.43 3.17
N THR A 89 12.07 16.14 3.71
CA THR A 89 10.87 16.50 2.94
C THR A 89 11.22 17.53 1.87
N PHE A 90 10.62 17.40 0.68
CA PHE A 90 10.68 18.39 -0.42
C PHE A 90 10.42 19.85 0.02
N GLY A 91 10.95 20.79 -0.77
CA GLY A 91 10.90 22.23 -0.50
C GLY A 91 9.52 22.87 -0.68
N ALA A 92 9.51 24.20 -0.83
CA ALA A 92 8.29 24.95 -1.15
C ALA A 92 7.78 24.61 -2.56
N ASN A 93 8.71 24.53 -3.52
CA ASN A 93 8.45 24.17 -4.91
C ASN A 93 8.71 22.67 -5.11
N HIS A 94 7.68 21.92 -5.48
CA HIS A 94 7.74 20.46 -5.58
C HIS A 94 6.62 19.89 -6.45
N GLY A 95 6.88 18.71 -7.01
CA GLY A 95 5.93 17.83 -7.65
C GLY A 95 5.92 16.46 -6.97
N LEU A 96 4.74 15.94 -6.67
CA LEU A 96 4.53 14.56 -6.21
C LEU A 96 3.74 13.84 -7.29
N VAL A 97 4.33 12.80 -7.86
CA VAL A 97 3.76 12.07 -8.99
C VAL A 97 3.57 10.62 -8.60
N HIS A 98 2.38 10.08 -8.85
CA HIS A 98 2.09 8.68 -8.59
C HIS A 98 1.42 8.09 -9.82
N ALA A 99 1.99 6.99 -10.32
CA ALA A 99 1.36 6.21 -11.36
C ALA A 99 0.53 5.11 -10.70
N ILE A 100 -0.72 4.92 -11.12
CA ILE A 100 -1.56 3.79 -10.74
C ILE A 100 -2.04 3.10 -12.00
N ARG A 101 -1.51 1.90 -12.26
CA ARG A 101 -1.92 1.07 -13.39
C ARG A 101 -2.97 0.05 -12.94
N THR A 102 -4.03 -0.03 -13.72
CA THR A 102 -5.14 -0.99 -13.55
C THR A 102 -5.19 -1.91 -14.78
N PRO A 103 -6.13 -2.89 -14.84
CA PRO A 103 -6.27 -3.73 -16.03
C PRO A 103 -6.65 -2.96 -17.30
N ARG A 104 -7.35 -1.83 -17.17
CA ARG A 104 -7.90 -1.07 -18.30
C ARG A 104 -7.14 0.22 -18.57
N ASN A 105 -6.75 0.90 -17.51
CA ASN A 105 -6.29 2.29 -17.57
C ASN A 105 -4.99 2.49 -16.77
N GLN A 106 -4.25 3.53 -17.13
CA GLN A 106 -3.20 4.10 -16.31
C GLN A 106 -3.62 5.49 -15.83
N PHE A 107 -3.47 5.71 -14.53
CA PHE A 107 -3.79 6.97 -13.89
C PHE A 107 -2.53 7.64 -13.37
N TRP A 108 -2.49 8.96 -13.44
CA TRP A 108 -1.45 9.78 -12.87
C TRP A 108 -2.04 10.70 -11.82
N LEU A 109 -1.58 10.56 -10.59
CA LEU A 109 -1.99 11.39 -9.49
C LEU A 109 -0.87 12.39 -9.20
N VAL A 110 -1.15 13.64 -9.54
CA VAL A 110 -0.17 14.72 -9.50
C VAL A 110 -0.60 15.71 -8.43
N ARG A 111 0.35 16.08 -7.58
CA ARG A 111 0.26 17.24 -6.70
C ARG A 111 1.49 18.09 -6.94
N PHE A 112 1.30 19.32 -7.40
CA PHE A 112 2.42 20.24 -7.58
C PHE A 112 2.18 21.57 -6.88
N ARG A 113 3.29 22.19 -6.50
CA ARG A 113 3.36 23.57 -6.02
C ARG A 113 4.57 24.24 -6.63
N ALA A 114 4.36 25.39 -7.26
CA ALA A 114 5.41 26.25 -7.82
C ALA A 114 4.94 27.70 -7.75
N ASP A 115 5.72 28.59 -7.14
CA ASP A 115 5.52 30.06 -7.18
C ASP A 115 4.07 30.51 -6.88
N GLY A 116 3.49 29.95 -5.84
CA GLY A 116 2.12 30.24 -5.40
C GLY A 116 1.03 29.45 -6.14
N LEU A 117 1.33 28.89 -7.31
CA LEU A 117 0.46 27.93 -8.00
C LEU A 117 0.40 26.62 -7.22
N ARG A 118 -0.81 26.06 -7.14
CA ARG A 118 -1.09 24.78 -6.49
C ARG A 118 -2.09 24.02 -7.32
N HIS A 119 -1.80 22.75 -7.56
CA HIS A 119 -2.71 21.87 -8.28
C HIS A 119 -2.64 20.47 -7.69
N ASN A 120 -3.81 19.82 -7.63
CA ASN A 120 -3.96 18.42 -7.28
C ASN A 120 -4.94 17.82 -8.28
N GLY A 121 -4.51 16.83 -9.05
CA GLY A 121 -5.31 16.25 -10.11
C GLY A 121 -5.08 14.76 -10.25
N LEU A 122 -6.14 14.05 -10.65
CA LEU A 122 -6.06 12.66 -11.09
C LEU A 122 -6.29 12.65 -12.59
N PHE A 123 -5.32 12.15 -13.34
CA PHE A 123 -5.35 12.16 -14.79
C PHE A 123 -5.40 10.74 -15.35
N LEU A 124 -6.07 10.58 -16.49
CA LEU A 124 -6.04 9.39 -17.33
C LEU A 124 -5.03 9.58 -18.46
N ASP A 125 -4.65 8.48 -19.13
CA ASP A 125 -3.95 8.50 -20.42
C ASP A 125 -2.75 9.44 -20.44
N GLN A 126 -1.77 9.16 -19.58
CA GLN A 126 -0.51 9.93 -19.48
C GLN A 126 -0.64 11.41 -19.10
N GLY A 127 -1.79 11.85 -18.56
CA GLY A 127 -1.95 13.26 -18.15
C GLY A 127 -2.92 14.03 -19.05
N GLU A 128 -3.36 13.44 -20.16
CA GLU A 128 -4.17 14.14 -21.17
C GLU A 128 -5.56 14.52 -20.65
N LYS A 129 -6.14 13.71 -19.75
CA LYS A 129 -7.51 13.90 -19.29
C LYS A 129 -7.61 13.91 -17.78
N GLU A 130 -7.91 15.07 -17.21
CA GLU A 130 -8.24 15.16 -15.79
C GLU A 130 -9.60 14.52 -15.49
N ILE A 131 -9.63 13.66 -14.47
CA ILE A 131 -10.82 13.00 -13.94
C ILE A 131 -11.14 13.60 -12.58
N ARG A 132 -12.37 14.08 -12.41
CA ARG A 132 -12.87 14.51 -11.11
C ARG A 132 -13.02 13.32 -10.17
N CYS A 133 -12.32 13.35 -9.05
CA CYS A 133 -12.43 12.36 -7.98
C CYS A 133 -12.46 13.03 -6.61
N ARG A 134 -13.65 13.21 -6.03
CA ARG A 134 -13.85 13.94 -4.76
C ARG A 134 -13.26 13.26 -3.52
N GLY A 135 -12.98 11.96 -3.57
CA GLY A 135 -12.57 11.18 -2.39
C GLY A 135 -11.06 10.97 -2.25
N ILE A 136 -10.25 11.62 -3.11
CA ILE A 136 -8.79 11.60 -2.97
C ILE A 136 -8.42 12.32 -1.68
N ASP A 137 -7.55 11.70 -0.91
CA ASP A 137 -7.04 12.24 0.34
C ASP A 137 -5.51 12.28 0.30
N TRP A 138 -4.95 13.39 0.80
CA TRP A 138 -3.51 13.62 0.87
C TRP A 138 -3.14 14.05 2.29
N SER A 139 -2.18 13.36 2.87
CA SER A 139 -1.56 13.73 4.14
C SER A 139 -0.05 13.88 3.94
N ILE A 140 0.49 15.02 4.34
CA ILE A 140 1.92 15.33 4.26
C ILE A 140 2.36 15.74 5.66
N ASP A 141 3.18 14.91 6.28
CA ASP A 141 3.84 15.19 7.56
C ASP A 141 5.30 15.57 7.25
N ARG A 142 5.56 16.88 7.24
CA ARG A 142 6.89 17.44 6.93
C ARG A 142 7.92 17.11 8.01
N ALA A 143 7.50 17.02 9.28
CA ALA A 143 8.40 16.72 10.39
C ALA A 143 8.88 15.26 10.34
N ARG A 144 8.03 14.35 9.84
CA ARG A 144 8.37 12.93 9.66
C ARG A 144 8.75 12.57 8.22
N ALA A 145 8.96 13.58 7.35
CA ALA A 145 9.22 13.41 5.92
C ALA A 145 8.34 12.33 5.26
N THR A 146 7.05 12.32 5.60
CA THR A 146 6.12 11.26 5.21
C THR A 146 5.00 11.82 4.34
N VAL A 147 4.71 11.15 3.24
CA VAL A 147 3.53 11.40 2.42
C VAL A 147 2.65 10.16 2.42
N ILE A 148 1.34 10.40 2.52
CA ILE A 148 0.31 9.39 2.32
C ILE A 148 -0.69 9.95 1.32
N VAL A 149 -0.95 9.20 0.28
CA VAL A 149 -2.02 9.50 -0.66
C VAL A 149 -2.97 8.31 -0.75
N SER A 150 -4.28 8.60 -0.79
CA SER A 150 -5.31 7.59 -0.84
C SER A 150 -6.36 7.90 -1.90
N VAL A 151 -6.52 6.99 -2.86
CA VAL A 151 -7.46 7.12 -3.98
C VAL A 151 -8.60 6.10 -3.82
N PRO A 152 -9.88 6.52 -3.84
CA PRO A 152 -11.01 5.60 -3.89
C PRO A 152 -10.94 4.71 -5.12
N ARG A 153 -11.19 3.40 -4.94
CA ARG A 153 -11.24 2.45 -6.05
C ARG A 153 -12.33 2.79 -7.06
N SER A 154 -13.41 3.46 -6.65
CA SER A 154 -14.46 3.94 -7.56
C SER A 154 -13.92 4.89 -8.62
N CYS A 155 -12.95 5.75 -8.28
CA CYS A 155 -12.32 6.66 -9.25
C CYS A 155 -11.39 5.95 -10.23
N LEU A 156 -10.96 4.74 -9.88
CA LEU A 156 -10.07 3.90 -10.69
C LEU A 156 -10.83 2.84 -11.50
N GLY A 157 -12.16 2.90 -11.54
CA GLY A 157 -13.00 1.89 -12.22
C GLY A 157 -13.12 0.56 -11.48
N ARG A 158 -12.98 0.57 -10.14
CA ARG A 158 -13.08 -0.60 -9.24
C ARG A 158 -12.18 -1.79 -9.65
N PRO A 159 -10.87 -1.58 -9.83
CA PRO A 159 -9.99 -2.58 -10.43
C PRO A 159 -9.79 -3.81 -9.53
N ARG A 160 -9.61 -5.00 -10.13
CA ARG A 160 -9.31 -6.25 -9.40
C ARG A 160 -7.87 -6.31 -8.88
N TRP A 161 -6.96 -5.66 -9.59
CA TRP A 161 -5.56 -5.51 -9.22
C TRP A 161 -5.07 -4.12 -9.59
N VAL A 162 -4.04 -3.63 -8.91
CA VAL A 162 -3.31 -2.42 -9.27
C VAL A 162 -1.80 -2.68 -9.29
N ARG A 163 -1.06 -1.87 -10.04
CA ARG A 163 0.37 -1.62 -9.80
C ARG A 163 0.52 -0.13 -9.54
N ALA A 164 1.45 0.26 -8.68
CA ALA A 164 1.69 1.68 -8.46
C ALA A 164 3.17 2.02 -8.35
N GLY A 165 3.50 3.25 -8.72
CA GLY A 165 4.83 3.85 -8.60
C GLY A 165 4.71 5.23 -7.97
N VAL A 166 5.82 5.76 -7.47
CA VAL A 166 5.89 7.08 -6.85
C VAL A 166 7.18 7.76 -7.28
N GLY A 167 7.09 9.05 -7.57
CA GLY A 167 8.25 9.91 -7.71
C GLY A 167 8.02 11.25 -7.03
N VAL A 168 9.14 11.85 -6.64
CA VAL A 168 9.20 13.19 -6.06
C VAL A 168 10.09 14.05 -6.94
N GLN A 169 9.64 15.28 -7.19
CA GLN A 169 10.42 16.33 -7.82
C GLN A 169 10.53 17.49 -6.84
N SER A 170 11.74 17.96 -6.56
CA SER A 170 12.01 19.19 -5.83
C SER A 170 12.68 20.18 -6.77
N VAL A 171 12.08 21.36 -6.94
CA VAL A 171 12.59 22.38 -7.88
C VAL A 171 13.40 23.40 -7.08
N GLY A 172 14.70 23.50 -7.40
CA GLY A 172 15.63 24.52 -6.89
C GLY A 172 15.73 25.73 -7.82
N ALA A 173 16.71 26.60 -7.56
CA ALA A 173 16.99 27.75 -8.44
C ALA A 173 17.61 27.31 -9.77
N ASP A 174 18.54 26.36 -9.72
CA ASP A 174 19.40 26.00 -10.86
C ASP A 174 19.17 24.57 -11.38
N ALA A 175 18.36 23.76 -10.69
CA ALA A 175 18.11 22.37 -11.07
C ALA A 175 16.81 21.82 -10.48
N ALA A 176 16.22 20.87 -11.21
CA ALA A 176 15.16 20.00 -10.70
C ALA A 176 15.78 18.69 -10.17
N HIS A 177 15.51 18.36 -8.92
CA HIS A 177 15.95 17.11 -8.32
C HIS A 177 14.80 16.12 -8.35
N VAL A 178 15.04 14.92 -8.86
CA VAL A 178 14.03 13.90 -9.07
C VAL A 178 14.46 12.61 -8.42
N ASP A 179 13.49 11.92 -7.84
CA ASP A 179 13.67 10.58 -7.32
C ASP A 179 12.48 9.67 -7.68
N ASP A 180 12.76 8.40 -7.96
CA ASP A 180 11.78 7.35 -8.24
C ASP A 180 11.89 6.27 -7.18
N GLY A 181 10.92 6.24 -6.28
CA GLY A 181 11.05 5.49 -5.03
C GLY A 181 11.10 3.97 -5.15
N LEU A 182 11.08 3.43 -6.37
CA LEU A 182 11.13 1.99 -6.65
C LEU A 182 12.33 1.56 -7.52
N ARG A 183 13.33 2.44 -7.76
CA ARG A 183 14.57 2.12 -8.48
C ARG A 183 15.68 3.12 -8.15
N VAL A 184 16.93 2.71 -8.39
CA VAL A 184 18.06 3.63 -8.43
C VAL A 184 17.97 4.53 -9.66
N GLY A 185 18.11 5.84 -9.45
CA GLY A 185 18.05 6.86 -10.48
C GLY A 185 16.66 6.99 -11.08
N THR A 186 16.58 7.48 -12.32
CA THR A 186 15.27 7.73 -12.95
C THR A 186 15.13 7.02 -14.30
N GLY A 187 14.16 7.47 -15.09
CA GLY A 187 13.91 7.02 -16.45
C GLY A 187 12.51 7.40 -16.91
N SER A 188 12.22 7.18 -18.18
CA SER A 188 11.09 7.81 -18.90
C SER A 188 9.69 7.61 -18.31
N ALA A 189 9.47 6.62 -17.45
CA ALA A 189 8.25 6.45 -16.68
C ALA A 189 8.56 5.85 -15.31
N LEU A 190 7.72 6.17 -14.30
CA LEU A 190 7.87 5.63 -12.95
C LEU A 190 7.94 4.10 -12.96
N ARG A 191 8.89 3.54 -12.20
CA ARG A 191 8.91 2.12 -11.91
C ARG A 191 7.65 1.77 -11.13
N LEU A 192 7.04 0.63 -11.45
CA LEU A 192 5.79 0.18 -10.82
C LEU A 192 6.03 -1.06 -9.95
N SER A 193 5.25 -1.15 -8.88
CA SER A 193 5.15 -2.32 -8.02
C SER A 193 4.70 -3.58 -8.79
N PRO A 194 4.85 -4.78 -8.19
CA PRO A 194 4.08 -5.96 -8.59
C PRO A 194 2.57 -5.70 -8.57
N ARG A 195 1.80 -6.64 -9.14
CA ARG A 195 0.34 -6.58 -9.05
C ARG A 195 -0.10 -6.81 -7.60
N LEU A 196 -0.89 -5.89 -7.09
CA LEU A 196 -1.55 -5.96 -5.80
C LEU A 196 -3.03 -6.24 -6.00
N TYR A 197 -3.51 -7.35 -5.49
CA TYR A 197 -4.92 -7.72 -5.63
C TYR A 197 -5.77 -7.06 -4.55
N ARG A 198 -7.04 -6.83 -4.86
CA ARG A 198 -7.96 -6.34 -3.84
C ARG A 198 -8.20 -7.48 -2.86
N ALA A 199 -8.14 -7.17 -1.57
CA ALA A 199 -8.72 -8.02 -0.55
C ALA A 199 -10.15 -7.64 -0.17
#